data_AF-A0A817M634-F1
#
_entry.id   AF-A0A817M634-F1
#
_cell.length_a   1.000
_cell.length_b   1.000
_cell.length_c   1.000
_cell.angle_alpha   90.00
_cell.angle_beta   90.00
_cell.angle_gamma   90.00
#
_symmetry.space_group_name_H-M   'P 1'
#
loop_
_entity.id
_entity.type
_entity.pdbx_description
1 polymer ?
#
loop_
_entity_poly.entity_id
_entity_poly.type
_entity_poly.pdbx_seq_one_letter_code
_entity_poly.pdbx_strand_id
1 'polypeptide(L)'
;MTTIVDKDKSSIVIGSGDDRIAINLKQLTTPDQTESTAFSSILVEMGGIEIEIRRAKKKTPVRSASVTYRQNNHNKKTKAEEKLKLSQPPYWDYSMLYGPNMWSRIFPQLQRKKFQSPIQIYTDLCEYEPVLARHPFIFETDENCCQTLENTGHSFQVSGQGYSYITGGPVLDEYQFLQFHMHWGANDNEGSEHVIDGVRLPAELHIVTWNTNQYRTPQEAMASEQFGGLLVFAILIKIIPSDNSDIGKLFDHLSKISHKGEKRNLDHNIVSLRNLMPKKMQNYYTYDGSLTTPMCYESVRWVVFRDRMGISKRQLGQLRQLKYTCKTDKTTNGYITRNFRPLMPLNGRMVYRSFA
;
A
#
# COMPACT_ATOMS: atom_id res chain seq x y z
N MET A 1 8.85 -19.61 -24.80
CA MET A 1 9.54 -19.97 -23.54
C MET A 1 10.96 -20.39 -23.88
N THR A 2 11.95 -19.74 -23.29
CA THR A 2 13.35 -20.13 -23.45
C THR A 2 13.73 -20.96 -22.24
N THR A 3 14.13 -22.21 -22.44
CA THR A 3 14.67 -23.05 -21.37
C THR A 3 16.18 -22.87 -21.35
N ILE A 4 16.72 -22.30 -20.28
CA ILE A 4 18.16 -22.16 -20.10
C ILE A 4 18.55 -23.03 -18.92
N VAL A 5 19.45 -23.98 -19.17
CA VAL A 5 20.08 -24.81 -18.14
C VAL A 5 21.40 -24.14 -17.77
N ASP A 6 21.62 -23.88 -16.49
CA ASP A 6 22.86 -23.27 -16.00
C ASP A 6 24.07 -24.19 -16.30
N LYS A 7 25.26 -23.60 -16.47
CA LYS A 7 26.52 -24.29 -16.83
C LYS A 7 26.91 -25.36 -15.83
N ASP A 8 26.50 -25.21 -14.57
CA ASP A 8 26.75 -26.15 -13.48
C ASP A 8 25.64 -27.22 -13.31
N LYS A 9 24.57 -27.12 -14.12
CA LYS A 9 23.37 -27.98 -14.10
C LYS A 9 22.65 -28.04 -12.76
N SER A 10 22.83 -27.04 -11.89
CA SER A 10 22.20 -27.02 -10.56
C SER A 10 20.80 -26.41 -10.58
N SER A 11 20.45 -25.68 -11.64
CA SER A 11 19.15 -25.03 -11.79
C SER A 11 18.61 -25.02 -13.22
N ILE A 12 17.28 -24.93 -13.35
CA ILE A 12 16.59 -24.70 -14.63
C ILE A 12 15.83 -23.39 -14.52
N VAL A 13 16.05 -22.49 -15.47
CA VAL A 13 15.29 -21.24 -15.58
C VAL A 13 14.23 -21.38 -16.67
N ILE A 14 12.97 -21.15 -16.30
CA ILE A 14 11.82 -21.21 -17.22
C ILE A 14 11.09 -19.86 -17.18
N GLY A 15 10.86 -19.26 -18.35
CA GLY A 15 10.13 -17.99 -18.47
C GLY A 15 10.39 -17.23 -19.77
N SER A 16 9.82 -16.02 -19.88
CA SER A 16 10.15 -15.02 -20.91
C SER A 16 10.02 -13.61 -20.34
N GLY A 17 10.94 -12.70 -20.69
CA GLY A 17 10.94 -11.35 -20.11
C GLY A 17 11.42 -11.36 -18.65
N ASP A 18 10.77 -10.54 -17.82
CA ASP A 18 11.06 -10.38 -16.37
C ASP A 18 10.43 -11.48 -15.50
N ASP A 19 9.51 -12.28 -16.06
CA ASP A 19 8.88 -13.42 -15.39
C ASP A 19 9.74 -14.70 -15.53
N ARG A 20 10.94 -14.68 -14.93
CA ARG A 20 11.83 -15.85 -14.89
C ARG A 20 11.85 -16.48 -13.52
N ILE A 21 11.73 -17.80 -13.47
CA ILE A 21 11.85 -18.57 -12.23
C ILE A 21 12.98 -19.56 -12.35
N ALA A 22 13.89 -19.52 -11.37
CA ALA A 22 14.99 -20.46 -11.23
C ALA A 22 14.58 -21.60 -10.28
N ILE A 23 14.51 -22.82 -10.82
CA ILE A 23 14.22 -24.03 -10.03
C ILE A 23 15.55 -24.68 -9.67
N ASN A 24 15.87 -24.77 -8.38
CA ASN A 24 17.09 -25.44 -7.90
C ASN A 24 16.87 -26.95 -7.82
N LEU A 25 17.61 -27.71 -8.64
CA LEU A 25 17.46 -29.16 -8.76
C LEU A 25 18.03 -29.93 -7.56
N LYS A 26 18.86 -29.30 -6.71
CA LYS A 26 19.42 -29.95 -5.49
C LYS A 26 18.40 -30.06 -4.35
N GLN A 27 17.30 -29.31 -4.38
CA GLN A 27 16.24 -29.39 -3.37
C GLN A 27 15.21 -30.50 -3.67
N LEU A 28 15.35 -31.21 -4.79
CA LEU A 28 14.40 -32.24 -5.25
C LEU A 28 14.75 -33.66 -4.81
N THR A 29 15.67 -33.84 -3.86
CA THR A 29 15.99 -35.15 -3.29
C THR A 29 15.06 -35.46 -2.13
N THR A 30 14.04 -36.30 -2.36
CA THR A 30 13.27 -36.92 -1.28
C THR A 30 14.12 -37.99 -0.57
N PRO A 31 14.11 -38.03 0.77
CA PRO A 31 14.79 -39.06 1.53
C PRO A 31 13.88 -40.30 1.64
N ASP A 32 13.84 -41.12 0.61
CA ASP A 32 13.55 -42.54 0.79
C ASP A 32 13.98 -43.34 -0.43
N GLN A 33 14.92 -44.25 -0.23
CA GLN A 33 15.35 -45.24 -1.22
C GLN A 33 14.87 -46.61 -0.76
N THR A 34 13.74 -47.07 -1.28
CA THR A 34 13.46 -48.51 -1.41
C THR A 34 12.57 -48.77 -2.62
N GLU A 35 13.06 -49.68 -3.47
CA GLU A 35 12.34 -50.50 -4.45
C GLU A 35 11.65 -49.86 -5.68
N SER A 36 12.31 -50.09 -6.82
CA SER A 36 11.76 -50.67 -8.05
C SER A 36 10.38 -50.19 -8.55
N THR A 37 10.43 -49.43 -9.65
CA THR A 37 9.34 -48.98 -10.54
C THR A 37 8.43 -47.87 -10.02
N ALA A 38 8.70 -46.63 -10.41
CA ALA A 38 7.76 -45.74 -11.10
C ALA A 38 8.39 -44.35 -11.30
N PHE A 39 7.84 -43.58 -12.22
CA PHE A 39 8.28 -42.26 -12.62
C PHE A 39 8.22 -41.27 -11.44
N SER A 40 9.31 -40.53 -11.18
CA SER A 40 9.26 -39.35 -10.32
C SER A 40 8.86 -38.15 -11.18
N SER A 41 7.56 -37.96 -11.43
CA SER A 41 7.04 -36.70 -11.97
C SER A 41 6.85 -35.71 -10.83
N ILE A 42 7.36 -34.50 -10.99
CA ILE A 42 7.05 -33.37 -10.10
C ILE A 42 6.08 -32.48 -10.87
N LEU A 43 4.90 -32.27 -10.31
CA LEU A 43 3.94 -31.31 -10.79
C LEU A 43 4.22 -29.96 -10.10
N VAL A 44 4.59 -28.96 -10.89
CA VAL A 44 4.65 -27.57 -10.43
C VAL A 44 3.47 -26.85 -11.06
N GLU A 45 2.49 -26.44 -10.25
CA GLU A 45 1.31 -25.74 -10.72
C GLU A 45 1.60 -24.24 -10.78
N MET A 46 1.66 -23.69 -12.00
CA MET A 46 1.93 -22.27 -12.24
C MET A 46 0.86 -21.69 -13.15
N GLY A 47 -0.07 -20.91 -12.61
CA GLY A 47 -1.06 -20.18 -13.41
C GLY A 47 -1.90 -21.05 -14.36
N GLY A 48 -2.16 -22.32 -13.99
CA GLY A 48 -2.87 -23.29 -14.83
C GLY A 48 -1.99 -24.13 -15.77
N ILE A 49 -0.66 -24.08 -15.63
CA ILE A 49 0.29 -24.89 -16.40
C ILE A 49 0.81 -26.04 -15.52
N GLU A 50 0.62 -27.28 -15.97
CA GLU A 50 1.30 -28.46 -15.44
C GLU A 50 2.61 -28.70 -16.20
N ILE A 51 3.73 -28.71 -15.49
CA ILE A 51 5.05 -29.04 -16.05
C ILE A 51 5.46 -30.43 -15.56
N GLU A 52 5.50 -31.40 -16.47
CA GLU A 52 5.98 -32.77 -16.15
C GLU A 52 7.49 -32.87 -16.39
N ILE A 53 8.28 -32.99 -15.32
CA ILE A 53 9.74 -33.22 -15.42
C ILE A 53 10.00 -34.73 -15.38
N ARG A 54 10.48 -35.31 -16.49
CA ARG A 54 10.84 -36.74 -16.56
C ARG A 54 12.34 -36.96 -16.44
N ARG A 55 12.75 -37.87 -15.55
CA ARG A 55 14.14 -38.34 -15.45
C ARG A 55 14.40 -39.43 -16.49
N ALA A 56 15.35 -39.22 -17.40
CA ALA A 56 15.73 -40.25 -18.37
C ALA A 56 16.44 -41.42 -17.66
N LYS A 57 15.98 -42.65 -17.89
CA LYS A 57 16.65 -43.88 -17.42
C LYS A 57 17.92 -44.10 -18.24
N LYS A 58 19.09 -43.70 -17.73
CA LYS A 58 20.40 -44.38 -17.86
C LYS A 58 21.48 -43.58 -17.12
N LYS A 59 22.49 -44.28 -16.58
CA LYS A 59 23.61 -43.77 -15.77
C LYS A 59 24.52 -42.79 -16.54
N THR A 60 24.04 -41.58 -16.84
CA THR A 60 24.84 -40.46 -17.35
C THR A 60 24.20 -39.12 -16.93
N PRO A 61 24.99 -38.06 -16.69
CA PRO A 61 24.47 -36.80 -16.16
C PRO A 61 23.56 -36.11 -17.19
N VAL A 62 22.32 -35.82 -16.78
CA VAL A 62 21.24 -35.21 -17.57
C VAL A 62 21.78 -34.06 -18.44
N ARG A 63 21.61 -34.15 -19.76
CA ARG A 63 22.03 -33.12 -20.74
C ARG A 63 20.86 -32.42 -21.44
N SER A 64 19.61 -32.83 -21.21
CA SER A 64 18.42 -32.16 -21.76
C SER A 64 17.15 -32.65 -21.07
N ALA A 65 16.23 -31.73 -20.76
CA ALA A 65 14.84 -32.04 -20.41
C ALA A 65 13.94 -31.61 -21.57
N SER A 66 13.04 -32.47 -22.02
CA SER A 66 12.04 -32.15 -23.05
C SER A 66 10.74 -31.75 -22.39
N VAL A 67 10.26 -30.53 -22.66
CA VAL A 67 8.95 -30.05 -22.24
C VAL A 67 7.96 -30.36 -23.37
N THR A 68 6.92 -31.15 -23.08
CA THR A 68 5.87 -31.45 -24.07
C THR A 68 4.61 -30.69 -23.70
N TYR A 69 4.14 -29.81 -24.60
CA TYR A 69 2.88 -29.10 -24.47
C TYR A 69 1.72 -30.02 -24.90
N ARG A 70 0.69 -30.17 -24.06
CA ARG A 70 -0.59 -30.77 -24.47
C ARG A 70 -1.71 -29.78 -24.23
N GLN A 71 -2.28 -29.25 -25.32
CA GLN A 71 -3.52 -28.50 -25.28
C GLN A 71 -4.67 -29.50 -25.42
N ASN A 72 -5.42 -29.73 -24.33
CA ASN A 72 -6.64 -30.52 -24.42
C ASN A 72 -7.77 -29.64 -24.99
N ASN A 73 -8.01 -29.76 -26.29
CA ASN A 73 -9.24 -29.30 -26.92
C ASN A 73 -10.38 -30.25 -26.55
N HIS A 74 -11.14 -29.94 -25.50
CA HIS A 74 -12.56 -30.31 -25.40
C HIS A 74 -13.30 -29.45 -24.38
N ASN A 75 -14.48 -28.97 -24.80
CA ASN A 75 -15.45 -28.16 -24.06
C ASN A 75 -15.88 -28.77 -22.71
N LYS A 76 -15.10 -28.51 -21.66
CA LYS A 76 -15.55 -28.54 -20.26
C LYS A 76 -14.82 -27.43 -19.53
N LYS A 77 -15.52 -26.34 -19.18
CA LYS A 77 -15.03 -25.34 -18.23
C LYS A 77 -14.58 -26.08 -16.97
N THR A 78 -13.28 -26.16 -16.73
CA THR A 78 -12.72 -26.85 -15.56
C THR A 78 -12.77 -25.90 -14.38
N LYS A 79 -13.09 -26.43 -13.19
CA LYS A 79 -13.05 -25.72 -11.89
C LYS A 79 -11.72 -24.98 -11.62
N ALA A 80 -10.66 -25.30 -12.35
CA ALA A 80 -9.36 -24.62 -12.31
C ALA A 80 -9.42 -23.21 -12.89
N GLU A 81 -10.13 -22.95 -13.99
CA GLU A 81 -10.33 -21.58 -14.53
C GLU A 81 -11.23 -20.73 -13.63
N GLU A 82 -12.20 -21.36 -12.96
CA GLU A 82 -13.00 -20.72 -11.89
C GLU A 82 -12.15 -20.41 -10.64
N LYS A 83 -11.23 -21.31 -10.25
CA LYS A 83 -10.26 -21.05 -9.17
C LYS A 83 -9.23 -19.99 -9.54
N LEU A 84 -8.80 -19.90 -10.80
CA LEU A 84 -7.84 -18.90 -11.26
C LEU A 84 -8.47 -17.50 -11.37
N LYS A 85 -9.79 -17.40 -11.62
CA LYS A 85 -10.53 -16.14 -11.46
C LYS A 85 -10.64 -15.69 -10.00
N LEU A 86 -10.44 -16.60 -9.05
CA LEU A 86 -10.50 -16.36 -7.60
C LEU A 86 -9.17 -15.89 -6.98
N SER A 87 -8.10 -15.70 -7.78
CA SER A 87 -6.76 -15.34 -7.28
C SER A 87 -6.38 -13.87 -7.41
N GLN A 88 -7.25 -13.03 -7.97
CA GLN A 88 -7.09 -11.57 -7.87
C GLN A 88 -7.72 -11.11 -6.55
N PRO A 89 -7.05 -10.27 -5.73
CA PRO A 89 -7.70 -9.66 -4.59
C PRO A 89 -8.96 -8.94 -5.06
N PRO A 90 -10.05 -8.97 -4.27
CA PRO A 90 -11.31 -8.35 -4.67
C PRO A 90 -11.09 -6.89 -5.09
N TYR A 91 -11.65 -6.50 -6.24
CA TYR A 91 -11.57 -5.13 -6.71
C TYR A 91 -12.36 -4.19 -5.79
N TRP A 92 -11.80 -3.02 -5.54
CA TRP A 92 -12.42 -1.96 -4.76
C TRP A 92 -12.09 -0.60 -5.35
N ASP A 93 -12.96 0.39 -5.14
CA ASP A 93 -12.73 1.78 -5.51
C ASP A 93 -13.51 2.72 -4.55
N TYR A 94 -13.86 3.92 -5.02
CA TYR A 94 -14.73 4.88 -4.32
C TYR A 94 -16.08 5.13 -5.03
N SER A 95 -16.45 4.24 -5.96
CA SER A 95 -17.71 4.32 -6.73
C SER A 95 -18.90 3.78 -5.93
N MET A 96 -20.11 3.86 -6.49
CA MET A 96 -21.28 3.27 -5.85
C MET A 96 -21.24 1.73 -5.78
N LEU A 97 -20.61 1.07 -6.76
CA LEU A 97 -20.63 -0.38 -6.89
C LEU A 97 -19.52 -1.08 -6.10
N TYR A 98 -18.35 -0.45 -6.02
CA TYR A 98 -17.17 -1.02 -5.34
C TYR A 98 -16.60 -0.10 -4.25
N GLY A 99 -17.36 0.93 -3.86
CA GLY A 99 -16.97 1.92 -2.85
C GLY A 99 -17.12 1.49 -1.40
N PRO A 100 -16.81 2.40 -0.46
CA PRO A 100 -16.80 2.13 0.98
C PRO A 100 -18.05 1.45 1.55
N ASN A 101 -19.23 1.79 1.05
CA ASN A 101 -20.50 1.18 1.49
C ASN A 101 -20.61 -0.32 1.11
N MET A 102 -19.82 -0.77 0.15
CA MET A 102 -19.77 -2.14 -0.33
C MET A 102 -18.56 -2.92 0.20
N TRP A 103 -17.54 -2.25 0.76
CA TRP A 103 -16.31 -2.91 1.20
C TRP A 103 -16.55 -4.02 2.20
N SER A 104 -17.48 -3.90 3.16
CA SER A 104 -17.77 -4.99 4.11
C SER A 104 -18.41 -6.23 3.48
N ARG A 105 -18.98 -6.10 2.28
CA ARG A 105 -19.49 -7.23 1.47
C ARG A 105 -18.37 -7.83 0.61
N ILE A 106 -17.53 -6.97 0.03
CA ILE A 106 -16.39 -7.36 -0.81
C ILE A 106 -15.29 -8.04 0.03
N PHE A 107 -15.12 -7.57 1.26
CA PHE A 107 -14.12 -7.99 2.23
C PHE A 107 -14.81 -8.41 3.55
N PRO A 108 -15.34 -9.63 3.64
CA PRO A 108 -16.18 -10.07 4.76
C PRO A 108 -15.50 -9.96 6.12
N GLN A 109 -14.17 -10.01 6.19
CA GLN A 109 -13.42 -9.85 7.43
C GLN A 109 -13.65 -8.47 8.08
N LEU A 110 -14.02 -7.45 7.31
CA LEU A 110 -14.33 -6.11 7.82
C LEU A 110 -15.57 -6.09 8.72
N GLN A 111 -16.48 -7.04 8.59
CA GLN A 111 -17.70 -7.10 9.42
C GLN A 111 -17.39 -7.34 10.90
N ARG A 112 -16.23 -7.92 11.20
CA ARG A 112 -15.77 -8.20 12.57
C ARG A 112 -14.89 -7.10 13.16
N LYS A 113 -14.50 -6.12 12.33
CA LYS A 113 -13.57 -5.04 12.69
C LYS A 113 -14.36 -3.88 13.30
N LYS A 114 -13.94 -3.40 14.48
CA LYS A 114 -14.67 -2.42 15.30
C LYS A 114 -13.96 -1.06 15.39
N PHE A 115 -12.65 -1.03 15.25
CA PHE A 115 -11.77 0.10 15.47
C PHE A 115 -11.32 0.69 14.14
N GLN A 116 -12.28 1.01 13.28
CA GLN A 116 -12.03 1.49 11.93
C GLN A 116 -11.77 3.00 11.88
N SER A 117 -11.05 3.43 10.86
CA SER A 117 -10.72 4.83 10.56
C SER A 117 -11.26 5.23 9.17
N PRO A 118 -11.46 6.53 8.88
CA PRO A 118 -11.21 7.70 9.73
C PRO A 118 -12.32 7.93 10.76
N ILE A 119 -12.11 8.85 11.71
CA ILE A 119 -13.09 9.24 12.72
C ILE A 119 -13.34 10.75 12.73
N GLN A 120 -14.46 11.16 13.35
CA GLN A 120 -14.62 12.53 13.82
C GLN A 120 -13.96 12.68 15.18
N ILE A 121 -13.11 13.70 15.30
CA ILE A 121 -12.46 14.10 16.54
C ILE A 121 -13.29 15.24 17.13
N TYR A 122 -13.85 15.00 18.30
CA TYR A 122 -14.50 16.03 19.12
C TYR A 122 -13.47 16.50 20.15
N THR A 123 -12.96 17.71 19.99
CA THR A 123 -11.77 18.17 20.73
C THR A 123 -12.04 18.32 22.22
N ASP A 124 -13.27 18.69 22.59
CA ASP A 124 -13.74 18.76 23.99
C ASP A 124 -13.87 17.39 24.67
N LEU A 125 -13.95 16.30 23.90
CA LEU A 125 -14.00 14.92 24.41
C LEU A 125 -12.64 14.22 24.36
N CYS A 126 -11.59 14.90 23.87
CA CYS A 126 -10.26 14.33 23.83
C CYS A 126 -9.59 14.44 25.20
N GLU A 127 -9.06 13.33 25.69
CA GLU A 127 -8.35 13.27 26.97
C GLU A 127 -6.95 13.86 26.82
N TYR A 128 -6.60 14.82 27.67
CA TYR A 128 -5.23 15.33 27.70
C TYR A 128 -4.31 14.28 28.33
N GLU A 129 -3.27 13.87 27.60
CA GLU A 129 -2.25 12.94 28.10
C GLU A 129 -0.91 13.67 28.26
N PRO A 130 -0.51 14.05 29.50
CA PRO A 130 0.72 14.79 29.76
C PRO A 130 2.01 14.08 29.32
N VAL A 131 1.99 12.75 29.19
CA VAL A 131 3.16 12.01 28.68
C VAL A 131 3.43 12.36 27.22
N LEU A 132 2.39 12.56 26.39
CA LEU A 132 2.54 12.94 24.98
C LEU A 132 3.25 14.28 24.81
N ALA A 133 2.98 15.25 25.69
CA ALA A 133 3.64 16.55 25.68
C ALA A 133 5.13 16.48 26.04
N ARG A 134 5.54 15.45 26.82
CA ARG A 134 6.92 15.26 27.30
C ARG A 134 7.77 14.40 26.36
N HIS A 135 7.17 13.84 25.32
CA HIS A 135 7.85 12.98 24.35
C HIS A 135 7.73 13.59 22.95
N PRO A 136 8.56 14.60 22.60
CA PRO A 136 8.47 15.23 21.29
C PRO A 136 8.85 14.24 20.18
N PHE A 137 8.26 14.40 19.01
CA PHE A 137 8.70 13.68 17.82
C PHE A 137 10.13 14.07 17.45
N ILE A 138 10.95 13.05 17.18
CA ILE A 138 12.27 13.19 16.59
C ILE A 138 12.20 12.60 15.19
N PHE A 139 12.56 13.41 14.21
CA PHE A 139 12.48 13.05 12.80
C PHE A 139 13.87 13.08 12.17
N GLU A 140 14.43 11.90 11.94
CA GLU A 140 15.72 11.72 11.28
C GLU A 140 15.46 11.24 9.86
N THR A 141 15.76 12.07 8.86
CA THR A 141 15.41 11.78 7.47
C THR A 141 16.57 12.11 6.55
N ASP A 142 16.86 11.19 5.64
CA ASP A 142 17.66 11.46 4.47
C ASP A 142 16.96 12.49 3.58
N GLU A 143 17.71 13.43 3.03
CA GLU A 143 17.18 14.43 2.08
C GLU A 143 16.52 13.79 0.85
N ASN A 144 16.86 12.53 0.57
CA ASN A 144 16.48 11.78 -0.62
C ASN A 144 15.66 10.54 -0.31
N CYS A 145 14.95 10.51 0.82
CA CYS A 145 14.15 9.37 1.20
C CYS A 145 12.97 9.09 0.25
N CYS A 146 12.48 10.10 -0.47
CA CYS A 146 11.37 9.99 -1.42
C CYS A 146 11.87 9.57 -2.80
N GLN A 147 11.48 8.38 -3.28
CA GLN A 147 12.10 7.76 -4.46
C GLN A 147 11.19 7.67 -5.68
N THR A 148 9.94 7.24 -5.49
CA THR A 148 9.06 6.93 -6.62
C THR A 148 7.71 7.57 -6.44
N LEU A 149 7.29 8.36 -7.42
CA LEU A 149 5.94 8.90 -7.57
C LEU A 149 5.13 8.01 -8.50
N GLU A 150 3.95 7.59 -8.07
CA GLU A 150 3.04 6.72 -8.82
C GLU A 150 1.61 7.24 -8.73
N ASN A 151 0.84 7.11 -9.81
CA ASN A 151 -0.62 7.13 -9.73
C ASN A 151 -1.13 5.70 -9.56
N THR A 152 -1.67 5.38 -8.38
CA THR A 152 -2.16 4.03 -8.06
C THR A 152 -3.56 3.76 -8.64
N GLY A 153 -4.19 4.81 -9.19
CA GLY A 153 -5.59 4.84 -9.57
C GLY A 153 -6.53 5.18 -8.41
N HIS A 154 -6.02 5.19 -7.17
CA HIS A 154 -6.78 5.58 -5.96
C HIS A 154 -6.25 6.88 -5.36
N SER A 155 -4.97 7.18 -5.58
CA SER A 155 -4.29 8.42 -5.21
C SER A 155 -3.03 8.56 -6.06
N PHE A 156 -2.31 9.67 -5.93
CA PHE A 156 -0.86 9.60 -6.10
C PHE A 156 -0.22 9.00 -4.84
N GLN A 157 0.91 8.32 -4.98
CA GLN A 157 1.69 7.82 -3.87
C GLN A 157 3.17 8.14 -4.12
N VAL A 158 3.85 8.63 -3.09
CA VAL A 158 5.31 8.72 -3.07
C VAL A 158 5.84 7.66 -2.13
N SER A 159 6.53 6.66 -2.69
CA SER A 159 7.16 5.60 -1.91
C SER A 159 8.57 6.00 -1.49
N GLY A 160 8.91 5.66 -0.25
CA GLY A 160 10.23 5.89 0.32
C GLY A 160 11.17 4.71 0.19
N GLN A 161 12.47 5.00 0.20
CA GLN A 161 13.55 4.05 0.44
C GLN A 161 14.67 4.74 1.20
N GLY A 162 15.41 4.02 2.04
CA GLY A 162 16.56 4.56 2.78
C GLY A 162 16.25 4.86 4.24
N TYR A 163 17.10 5.69 4.86
CA TYR A 163 17.07 5.96 6.29
C TYR A 163 16.15 7.15 6.57
N SER A 164 14.94 6.88 7.05
CA SER A 164 14.01 7.93 7.48
C SER A 164 13.12 7.40 8.58
N TYR A 165 13.45 7.80 9.80
CA TYR A 165 12.91 7.22 11.02
C TYR A 165 12.30 8.28 11.92
N ILE A 166 11.28 7.84 12.63
CA ILE A 166 10.51 8.65 13.56
C ILE A 166 10.47 7.92 14.89
N THR A 167 10.80 8.65 15.94
CA THR A 167 10.54 8.25 17.33
C THR A 167 9.77 9.39 18.00
N GLY A 168 9.22 9.15 19.19
CA GLY A 168 8.52 10.19 19.92
C GLY A 168 7.00 10.16 19.78
N GLY A 169 6.36 11.12 20.42
CA GLY A 169 4.92 11.29 20.44
C GLY A 169 4.23 10.15 21.19
N PRO A 170 3.28 9.42 20.57
CA PRO A 170 2.53 8.34 21.23
C PRO A 170 3.22 6.97 21.15
N VAL A 171 4.48 6.92 20.72
CA VAL A 171 5.23 5.67 20.56
C VAL A 171 6.62 5.78 21.18
N LEU A 172 7.14 4.64 21.65
CA LEU A 172 8.51 4.50 22.15
C LEU A 172 9.44 3.84 21.13
N ASP A 173 8.87 3.05 20.22
CA ASP A 173 9.60 2.36 19.16
C ASP A 173 9.94 3.33 18.01
N GLU A 174 10.88 2.89 17.19
CA GLU A 174 11.31 3.50 15.94
C GLU A 174 10.39 3.07 14.79
N TYR A 175 9.97 4.04 13.99
CA TYR A 175 9.12 3.83 12.83
C TYR A 175 9.79 4.37 11.56
N GLN A 176 9.90 3.53 10.55
CA GLN A 176 10.50 3.91 9.27
C GLN A 176 9.44 4.40 8.29
N PHE A 177 9.74 5.48 7.57
CA PHE A 177 8.92 5.99 6.48
C PHE A 177 8.75 4.95 5.37
N LEU A 178 7.49 4.71 4.97
CA LEU A 178 7.13 3.79 3.90
C LEU A 178 6.67 4.54 2.65
N GLN A 179 5.67 5.40 2.82
CA GLN A 179 5.07 6.16 1.71
C GLN A 179 4.23 7.32 2.24
N PHE A 180 3.94 8.30 1.38
CA PHE A 180 2.84 9.22 1.62
C PHE A 180 1.91 9.32 0.41
N HIS A 181 0.66 9.69 0.68
CA HIS A 181 -0.40 9.89 -0.31
C HIS A 181 -1.41 10.93 0.20
N MET A 182 -2.35 11.36 -0.66
CA MET A 182 -3.37 12.32 -0.28
C MET A 182 -4.77 11.84 -0.59
N HIS A 183 -5.70 12.30 0.23
CA HIS A 183 -7.14 12.23 0.00
C HIS A 183 -7.64 13.64 -0.33
N TRP A 184 -8.56 13.76 -1.28
CA TRP A 184 -9.16 15.01 -1.69
C TRP A 184 -10.59 14.81 -2.19
N GLY A 185 -11.32 15.92 -2.24
CA GLY A 185 -12.71 15.94 -2.69
C GLY A 185 -12.93 16.75 -3.95
N ALA A 186 -14.18 16.70 -4.42
CA ALA A 186 -14.56 17.25 -5.71
C ALA A 186 -14.61 18.79 -5.70
N ASN A 187 -14.73 19.39 -4.51
CA ASN A 187 -14.78 20.83 -4.29
C ASN A 187 -14.00 21.22 -3.02
N ASP A 188 -13.93 22.52 -2.74
CA ASP A 188 -13.04 23.06 -1.72
C ASP A 188 -13.55 22.84 -0.27
N ASN A 189 -14.73 22.23 -0.09
CA ASN A 189 -15.39 22.03 1.19
C ASN A 189 -15.42 20.56 1.66
N GLU A 190 -14.82 19.64 0.90
CA GLU A 190 -14.75 18.21 1.23
C GLU A 190 -13.44 17.60 0.73
N GLY A 191 -12.97 16.53 1.36
CA GLY A 191 -11.84 15.75 0.87
C GLY A 191 -10.94 15.13 1.92
N SER A 192 -10.80 15.74 3.09
CA SER A 192 -10.13 15.13 4.23
C SER A 192 -10.91 13.89 4.66
N GLU A 193 -10.20 12.88 5.15
CA GLU A 193 -10.81 11.67 5.71
C GLU A 193 -11.31 11.98 7.13
N HIS A 194 -10.40 12.47 7.97
CA HIS A 194 -10.68 12.93 9.32
C HIS A 194 -11.46 14.24 9.32
N VAL A 195 -12.24 14.42 10.37
CA VAL A 195 -13.03 15.63 10.66
C VAL A 195 -12.73 16.05 12.09
N ILE A 196 -12.50 17.35 12.30
CA ILE A 196 -12.25 17.91 13.63
C ILE A 196 -13.39 18.89 13.93
N ASP A 197 -14.14 18.66 15.01
CA ASP A 197 -15.29 19.48 15.44
C ASP A 197 -16.30 19.77 14.32
N GLY A 198 -16.62 18.74 13.53
CA GLY A 198 -17.53 18.83 12.40
C GLY A 198 -16.95 19.51 11.15
N VAL A 199 -15.72 20.02 11.21
CA VAL A 199 -15.06 20.69 10.07
C VAL A 199 -14.27 19.68 9.22
N ARG A 200 -14.80 19.37 8.03
CA ARG A 200 -14.08 18.67 6.97
C ARG A 200 -13.28 19.67 6.14
N LEU A 201 -12.10 19.26 5.67
CA LEU A 201 -11.23 20.09 4.85
C LEU A 201 -11.09 19.55 3.41
N PRO A 202 -10.62 20.38 2.45
CA PRO A 202 -10.56 20.00 1.04
C PRO A 202 -9.65 18.80 0.69
N ALA A 203 -8.66 18.52 1.54
CA ALA A 203 -7.74 17.41 1.36
C ALA A 203 -7.06 17.02 2.68
N GLU A 204 -6.40 15.87 2.70
CA GLU A 204 -5.63 15.35 3.81
C GLU A 204 -4.44 14.54 3.30
N LEU A 205 -3.26 14.80 3.88
CA LEU A 205 -2.02 14.07 3.62
C LEU A 205 -1.85 12.98 4.66
N HIS A 206 -1.58 11.75 4.21
CA HIS A 206 -1.17 10.63 5.05
C HIS A 206 0.29 10.31 4.81
N ILE A 207 1.10 10.37 5.87
CA ILE A 207 2.48 9.86 5.88
C ILE A 207 2.45 8.55 6.66
N VAL A 208 2.76 7.45 5.99
CA VAL A 208 2.70 6.09 6.53
C VAL A 208 4.10 5.65 6.93
N THR A 209 4.22 5.19 8.17
CA THR A 209 5.44 4.61 8.72
C THR A 209 5.13 3.27 9.38
N TRP A 210 6.14 2.41 9.54
CA TRP A 210 5.98 1.07 10.10
C TRP A 210 7.01 0.78 11.19
N ASN A 211 6.61 0.02 12.21
CA ASN A 211 7.41 -0.26 13.39
C ASN A 211 8.52 -1.27 13.06
N THR A 212 9.77 -0.80 13.06
CA THR A 212 10.95 -1.61 12.71
C THR A 212 11.51 -2.40 13.90
N ASN A 213 11.15 -2.03 15.13
CA ASN A 213 11.54 -2.77 16.33
C ASN A 213 10.76 -4.07 16.48
N GLN A 214 9.48 -4.08 16.12
CA GLN A 214 8.59 -5.22 16.37
C GLN A 214 8.40 -6.14 15.16
N TYR A 215 8.57 -5.65 13.94
CA TYR A 215 8.25 -6.40 12.73
C TYR A 215 9.45 -6.45 11.78
N ARG A 216 9.53 -7.50 10.95
CA ARG A 216 10.63 -7.63 9.97
C ARG A 216 10.31 -6.95 8.64
N THR A 217 9.02 -6.81 8.32
CA THR A 217 8.57 -6.20 7.07
C THR A 217 7.38 -5.26 7.29
N PRO A 218 7.19 -4.25 6.43
CA PRO A 218 6.00 -3.41 6.44
C PRO A 218 4.70 -4.23 6.31
N GLN A 219 4.72 -5.33 5.57
CA GLN A 219 3.57 -6.21 5.36
C GLN A 219 3.15 -6.93 6.64
N GLU A 220 4.12 -7.42 7.42
CA GLU A 220 3.86 -8.00 8.75
C GLU A 220 3.27 -6.96 9.70
N ALA A 221 3.88 -5.77 9.75
CA ALA A 221 3.43 -4.67 10.59
C ALA A 221 2.00 -4.22 10.23
N MET A 222 1.73 -4.09 8.93
CA MET A 222 0.40 -3.75 8.42
C MET A 222 -0.64 -4.81 8.77
N ALA A 223 -0.32 -6.10 8.65
CA ALA A 223 -1.25 -7.19 8.91
C ALA A 223 -1.38 -7.56 10.41
N SER A 224 -0.68 -6.84 11.29
CA SER A 224 -0.69 -7.10 12.73
C SER A 224 -2.12 -7.03 13.31
N GLU A 225 -2.37 -7.90 14.29
CA GLU A 225 -3.58 -7.83 15.12
C GLU A 225 -3.44 -6.85 16.29
N GLN A 226 -2.26 -6.27 16.48
CA GLN A 226 -1.98 -5.24 17.48
C GLN A 226 -1.90 -3.87 16.83
N PHE A 227 -2.37 -2.83 17.54
CA PHE A 227 -2.18 -1.45 17.13
C PHE A 227 -0.72 -1.02 17.25
N GLY A 228 -0.29 -0.09 16.41
CA GLY A 228 1.10 0.37 16.36
C GLY A 228 2.01 -0.52 15.51
N GLY A 229 1.46 -1.41 14.68
CA GLY A 229 2.21 -1.93 13.55
C GLY A 229 2.57 -0.80 12.58
N LEU A 230 1.63 0.11 12.36
CA LEU A 230 1.83 1.34 11.59
C LEU A 230 1.61 2.56 12.47
N LEU A 231 2.43 3.60 12.27
CA LEU A 231 2.18 4.95 12.79
C LEU A 231 1.91 5.85 11.58
N VAL A 232 0.69 6.38 11.50
CA VAL A 232 0.25 7.18 10.36
C VAL A 232 -0.04 8.61 10.79
N PHE A 233 0.62 9.55 10.14
CA PHE A 233 0.43 10.98 10.38
C PHE A 233 -0.58 11.54 9.38
N ALA A 234 -1.64 12.15 9.90
CA ALA A 234 -2.63 12.88 9.13
C ALA A 234 -2.40 14.39 9.27
N ILE A 235 -2.20 15.06 8.13
CA ILE A 235 -2.10 16.52 8.04
C ILE A 235 -3.28 17.00 7.21
N LEU A 236 -4.24 17.69 7.84
CA LEU A 236 -5.37 18.26 7.11
C LEU A 236 -4.93 19.48 6.31
N ILE A 237 -5.50 19.65 5.12
CA ILE A 237 -5.07 20.64 4.14
C ILE A 237 -6.16 21.70 3.92
N LYS A 238 -5.80 22.97 4.08
CA LYS A 238 -6.68 24.11 3.80
C LYS A 238 -6.27 24.82 2.51
N ILE A 239 -7.23 25.53 1.90
CA ILE A 239 -6.94 26.43 0.79
C ILE A 239 -6.27 27.71 1.33
N ILE A 240 -5.17 28.13 0.68
CA ILE A 240 -4.50 29.41 0.89
C ILE A 240 -4.39 30.18 -0.44
N PRO A 241 -4.15 31.51 -0.41
CA PRO A 241 -4.10 32.32 -1.63
C PRO A 241 -2.94 31.99 -2.59
N SER A 242 -1.81 31.54 -2.06
CA SER A 242 -0.58 31.28 -2.83
C SER A 242 -0.23 29.80 -2.84
N ASP A 243 0.49 29.35 -3.86
CA ASP A 243 1.02 28.00 -3.91
C ASP A 243 1.96 27.72 -2.74
N ASN A 244 1.88 26.49 -2.24
CA ASN A 244 2.81 25.98 -1.25
C ASN A 244 4.08 25.47 -1.95
N SER A 245 5.20 26.15 -1.70
CA SER A 245 6.50 25.81 -2.27
C SER A 245 7.06 24.48 -1.78
N ASP A 246 6.67 24.02 -0.59
CA ASP A 246 7.17 22.77 0.02
C ASP A 246 6.74 21.52 -0.76
N ILE A 247 5.60 21.61 -1.47
CA ILE A 247 5.04 20.51 -2.28
C ILE A 247 4.91 20.87 -3.77
N GLY A 248 5.16 22.11 -4.15
CA GLY A 248 4.93 22.62 -5.52
C GLY A 248 5.66 21.82 -6.60
N LYS A 249 6.95 21.54 -6.40
CA LYS A 249 7.77 20.76 -7.35
C LYS A 249 7.22 19.35 -7.57
N LEU A 250 6.73 18.71 -6.52
CA LEU A 250 6.06 17.40 -6.63
C LEU A 250 4.77 17.53 -7.44
N PHE A 251 3.99 18.57 -7.21
CA PHE A 251 2.71 18.79 -7.88
C PHE A 251 2.89 19.05 -9.38
N ASP A 252 3.97 19.71 -9.79
CA ASP A 252 4.33 19.89 -11.21
C ASP A 252 4.55 18.54 -11.92
N HIS A 253 4.96 17.50 -11.18
CA HIS A 253 5.18 16.16 -11.71
C HIS A 253 3.89 15.33 -11.83
N LEU A 254 2.77 15.73 -11.21
CA LEU A 254 1.50 14.98 -11.28
C LEU A 254 0.97 14.84 -12.71
N SER A 255 1.19 15.86 -13.55
CA SER A 255 0.83 15.80 -14.98
C SER A 255 1.53 14.65 -15.73
N LYS A 256 2.71 14.22 -15.27
CA LYS A 256 3.52 13.15 -15.86
C LYS A 256 3.09 11.74 -15.44
N ILE A 257 2.16 11.63 -14.49
CA ILE A 257 1.56 10.38 -13.98
C ILE A 257 0.02 10.48 -13.98
N SER A 258 -0.55 11.09 -15.03
CA SER A 258 -1.98 11.40 -15.08
C SER A 258 -2.88 10.15 -15.01
N HIS A 259 -2.41 8.99 -15.46
CA HIS A 259 -3.20 7.75 -15.51
C HIS A 259 -2.72 6.71 -14.51
N LYS A 260 -3.64 5.84 -14.07
CA LYS A 260 -3.33 4.70 -13.21
C LYS A 260 -2.18 3.86 -13.77
N GLY A 261 -1.24 3.51 -12.89
CA GLY A 261 -0.07 2.70 -13.18
C GLY A 261 1.12 3.48 -13.75
N GLU A 262 0.96 4.76 -14.11
CA GLU A 262 2.10 5.59 -14.49
C GLU A 262 2.95 5.89 -13.26
N LYS A 263 4.27 5.70 -13.40
CA LYS A 263 5.26 5.92 -12.33
C LYS A 263 6.44 6.75 -12.83
N ARG A 264 7.10 7.43 -11.89
CA ARG A 264 8.31 8.23 -12.11
C ARG A 264 9.23 8.08 -10.91
N ASN A 265 10.53 7.92 -11.18
CA ASN A 265 11.53 8.15 -10.16
C ASN A 265 11.62 9.66 -9.89
N LEU A 266 11.86 10.02 -8.64
CA LEU A 266 12.03 11.38 -8.18
C LEU A 266 13.51 11.67 -8.03
N ASP A 267 13.94 12.78 -8.63
CA ASP A 267 15.28 13.31 -8.41
C ASP A 267 15.37 13.95 -7.01
N HIS A 268 16.61 14.20 -6.58
CA HIS A 268 16.90 14.95 -5.36
C HIS A 268 16.16 16.29 -5.33
N ASN A 269 15.67 16.69 -4.15
CA ASN A 269 15.01 17.99 -3.89
C ASN A 269 13.65 18.23 -4.58
N ILE A 270 12.99 17.20 -5.14
CA ILE A 270 11.61 17.33 -5.64
C ILE A 270 10.62 17.45 -4.50
N VAL A 271 10.84 16.72 -3.41
CA VAL A 271 10.03 16.79 -2.19
C VAL A 271 10.90 16.46 -0.99
N SER A 272 10.70 17.19 0.10
CA SER A 272 11.32 16.90 1.39
C SER A 272 10.26 16.42 2.35
N LEU A 273 10.43 15.21 2.89
CA LEU A 273 9.49 14.65 3.86
C LEU A 273 9.39 15.51 5.12
N ARG A 274 10.50 16.12 5.56
CA ARG A 274 10.51 17.07 6.70
C ARG A 274 9.65 18.29 6.42
N ASN A 275 9.64 18.82 5.19
CA ASN A 275 8.82 19.99 4.85
C ASN A 275 7.32 19.65 4.73
N LEU A 276 6.97 18.38 4.59
CA LEU A 276 5.57 17.95 4.62
C LEU A 276 4.99 17.86 6.05
N MET A 277 5.86 17.74 7.05
CA MET A 277 5.43 17.74 8.46
C MET A 277 5.08 19.16 8.92
N PRO A 278 4.11 19.34 9.84
CA PRO A 278 3.83 20.65 10.40
C PRO A 278 5.06 21.22 11.13
N LYS A 279 5.29 22.53 11.03
CA LYS A 279 6.38 23.20 11.75
C LYS A 279 6.28 23.04 13.28
N LYS A 280 5.05 22.90 13.78
CA LYS A 280 4.73 22.65 15.18
C LYS A 280 4.11 21.27 15.33
N MET A 281 4.94 20.29 15.66
CA MET A 281 4.53 18.90 15.82
C MET A 281 4.02 18.57 17.23
N GLN A 282 4.05 19.53 18.17
CA GLN A 282 3.66 19.32 19.56
C GLN A 282 2.13 19.22 19.78
N ASN A 283 1.32 19.66 18.82
CA ASN A 283 -0.13 19.71 18.94
C ASN A 283 -0.80 18.70 18.01
N TYR A 284 -1.17 17.55 18.55
CA TYR A 284 -1.81 16.48 17.79
C TYR A 284 -2.82 15.72 18.66
N TYR A 285 -3.70 15.00 17.96
CA TYR A 285 -4.57 13.98 18.52
C TYR A 285 -4.02 12.60 18.16
N THR A 286 -4.22 11.61 19.02
CA THR A 286 -3.81 10.23 18.73
C THR A 286 -4.87 9.24 19.18
N TYR A 287 -5.05 8.19 18.38
CA TYR A 287 -5.98 7.10 18.67
C TYR A 287 -5.58 5.85 17.89
N ASP A 288 -6.01 4.69 18.39
CA ASP A 288 -5.81 3.40 17.74
C ASP A 288 -6.95 3.13 16.74
N GLY A 289 -6.59 2.74 15.52
CA GLY A 289 -7.50 2.67 14.40
C GLY A 289 -7.04 1.73 13.30
N SER A 290 -7.48 2.03 12.07
CA SER A 290 -7.22 1.19 10.91
C SER A 290 -6.61 1.94 9.74
N LEU A 291 -6.16 1.18 8.73
CA LEU A 291 -6.06 1.70 7.37
C LEU A 291 -7.45 2.15 6.89
N THR A 292 -7.50 3.18 6.05
CA THR A 292 -8.73 3.76 5.49
C THR A 292 -9.07 3.22 4.11
N THR A 293 -8.24 2.33 3.58
CA THR A 293 -8.48 1.56 2.35
C THR A 293 -8.45 0.06 2.66
N PRO A 294 -9.14 -0.78 1.87
CA PRO A 294 -9.04 -2.23 1.98
C PRO A 294 -7.58 -2.71 1.98
N MET A 295 -7.19 -3.63 2.86
CA MET A 295 -8.02 -4.51 3.72
C MET A 295 -8.46 -3.90 5.07
N CYS A 296 -8.33 -2.59 5.28
CA CYS A 296 -8.68 -1.86 6.50
C CYS A 296 -8.15 -2.50 7.81
N TYR A 297 -6.91 -2.97 7.79
CA TYR A 297 -6.26 -3.57 8.96
C TYR A 297 -6.25 -2.62 10.16
N GLU A 298 -6.60 -3.14 11.34
CA GLU A 298 -6.66 -2.42 12.61
C GLU A 298 -5.31 -2.44 13.33
N SER A 299 -4.26 -2.06 12.61
CA SER A 299 -2.87 -2.06 13.07
C SER A 299 -2.29 -0.64 13.21
N VAL A 300 -3.12 0.37 12.97
CA VAL A 300 -2.67 1.76 12.83
C VAL A 300 -2.82 2.51 14.15
N ARG A 301 -1.75 3.14 14.61
CA ARG A 301 -1.83 4.27 15.54
C ARG A 301 -1.82 5.57 14.74
N TRP A 302 -2.87 6.37 14.90
CA TRP A 302 -3.01 7.64 14.19
C TRP A 302 -2.37 8.78 14.98
N VAL A 303 -1.76 9.71 14.26
CA VAL A 303 -1.34 11.04 14.75
C VAL A 303 -1.98 12.07 13.83
N VAL A 304 -3.04 12.73 14.31
CA VAL A 304 -3.76 13.76 13.55
C VAL A 304 -3.33 15.12 14.05
N PHE A 305 -2.55 15.85 13.25
CA PHE A 305 -2.04 17.15 13.66
C PHE A 305 -3.15 18.20 13.72
N ARG A 306 -3.10 19.06 14.74
CA ARG A 306 -3.98 20.23 14.84
C ARG A 306 -3.62 21.28 13.79
N ASP A 307 -2.31 21.47 13.57
CA ASP A 307 -1.79 22.40 12.59
C ASP A 307 -2.00 21.87 11.16
N ARG A 308 -2.46 22.76 10.28
CA ARG A 308 -2.89 22.42 8.92
C ARG A 308 -1.84 22.86 7.90
N MET A 309 -1.65 22.07 6.87
CA MET A 309 -0.90 22.50 5.67
C MET A 309 -1.80 23.35 4.78
N GLY A 310 -1.23 24.37 4.12
CA GLY A 310 -1.93 25.13 3.09
C GLY A 310 -1.53 24.66 1.70
N ILE A 311 -2.46 24.61 0.74
CA ILE A 311 -2.16 24.57 -0.70
C ILE A 311 -3.08 25.57 -1.44
N SER A 312 -2.71 25.99 -2.64
CA SER A 312 -3.59 26.86 -3.44
C SER A 312 -4.73 26.08 -4.11
N LYS A 313 -5.74 26.80 -4.62
CA LYS A 313 -6.78 26.20 -5.47
C LYS A 313 -6.21 25.57 -6.74
N ARG A 314 -5.14 26.15 -7.29
CA ARG A 314 -4.43 25.61 -8.46
C ARG A 314 -3.83 24.24 -8.13
N GLN A 315 -3.15 24.15 -6.99
CA GLN A 315 -2.54 22.91 -6.51
C GLN A 315 -3.58 21.82 -6.22
N LEU A 316 -4.70 22.16 -5.58
CA LEU A 316 -5.81 21.22 -5.41
C LEU A 316 -6.42 20.81 -6.76
N GLY A 317 -6.47 21.72 -7.73
CA GLY A 317 -6.89 21.45 -9.10
C GLY A 317 -6.02 20.40 -9.80
N GLN A 318 -4.70 20.39 -9.55
CA GLN A 318 -3.77 19.40 -10.11
C GLN A 318 -4.09 17.98 -9.62
N LEU A 319 -4.45 17.82 -8.34
CA LEU A 319 -4.89 16.52 -7.79
C LEU A 319 -6.12 15.99 -8.51
N ARG A 320 -7.10 16.88 -8.76
CA ARG A 320 -8.35 16.56 -9.46
C ARG A 320 -8.17 16.21 -10.94
N GLN A 321 -6.97 16.39 -11.52
CA GLN A 321 -6.66 15.95 -12.89
C GLN A 321 -6.16 14.51 -12.97
N LEU A 322 -5.81 13.87 -11.84
CA LEU A 322 -5.40 12.47 -11.84
C LEU A 322 -6.58 11.56 -12.20
N LYS A 323 -6.30 10.48 -12.92
CA LYS A 323 -7.30 9.52 -13.39
C LYS A 323 -7.14 8.16 -12.71
N TYR A 324 -8.28 7.54 -12.39
CA TYR A 324 -8.35 6.16 -11.87
C TYR A 324 -8.23 5.10 -12.98
N THR A 325 -8.31 5.49 -14.24
CA THR A 325 -8.19 4.61 -15.41
C THR A 325 -6.75 4.54 -15.91
N CYS A 326 -6.38 3.39 -16.47
CA CYS A 326 -5.12 3.23 -17.20
C CYS A 326 -5.17 4.00 -18.52
N LYS A 327 -4.02 4.39 -19.08
CA LYS A 327 -3.94 5.15 -20.35
C LYS A 327 -4.59 4.45 -21.56
N THR A 328 -4.65 3.12 -21.53
CA THR A 328 -5.27 2.29 -22.57
C THR A 328 -6.80 2.24 -22.47
N ASP A 329 -7.36 2.59 -21.31
CA ASP A 329 -8.80 2.63 -21.10
C ASP A 329 -9.37 3.98 -21.59
N LYS A 330 -10.06 3.91 -22.73
CA LYS A 330 -10.71 5.05 -23.38
C LYS A 330 -12.21 5.13 -23.09
N THR A 331 -12.73 4.27 -22.22
CA THR A 331 -14.19 4.16 -22.00
C THR A 331 -14.74 5.28 -21.14
N THR A 332 -13.91 5.90 -20.28
CA THR A 332 -14.30 7.02 -19.42
C THR A 332 -13.17 8.04 -19.29
N ASN A 333 -13.52 9.31 -19.02
CA ASN A 333 -12.51 10.34 -18.70
C ASN A 333 -11.90 10.14 -17.29
N GLY A 334 -12.59 9.44 -16.41
CA GLY A 334 -12.01 8.71 -15.28
C GLY A 334 -11.28 9.49 -14.20
N TYR A 335 -11.67 10.73 -13.86
CA TYR A 335 -10.96 11.54 -12.85
C TYR A 335 -11.18 11.06 -11.41
N ILE A 336 -10.13 11.09 -10.61
CA ILE A 336 -10.18 10.90 -9.16
C ILE A 336 -10.71 12.19 -8.54
N THR A 337 -12.02 12.25 -8.33
CA THR A 337 -12.70 13.45 -7.79
C THR A 337 -13.05 13.31 -6.31
N ARG A 338 -13.24 12.08 -5.81
CA ARG A 338 -13.41 11.78 -4.39
C ARG A 338 -12.69 10.47 -4.08
N ASN A 339 -11.70 10.52 -3.22
CA ASN A 339 -10.93 9.34 -2.82
C ASN A 339 -10.77 9.21 -1.31
N PHE A 340 -11.76 9.62 -0.53
CA PHE A 340 -11.78 9.49 0.94
C PHE A 340 -12.90 8.56 1.40
N ARG A 341 -12.66 7.83 2.49
CA ARG A 341 -13.61 6.96 3.16
C ARG A 341 -14.55 7.78 4.06
N PRO A 342 -15.84 7.39 4.18
CA PRO A 342 -16.75 7.92 5.20
C PRO A 342 -16.22 7.72 6.62
N LEU A 343 -16.72 8.53 7.55
CA LEU A 343 -16.40 8.42 8.97
C LEU A 343 -16.87 7.07 9.53
N MET A 344 -16.03 6.50 10.37
CA MET A 344 -16.29 5.25 11.07
C MET A 344 -16.68 5.52 12.53
N PRO A 345 -17.55 4.68 13.13
CA PRO A 345 -17.93 4.85 14.53
C PRO A 345 -16.73 4.75 15.48
N LEU A 346 -16.73 5.58 16.53
CA LEU A 346 -15.65 5.60 17.52
C LEU A 346 -15.63 4.30 18.36
N ASN A 347 -16.79 3.68 18.59
CA ASN A 347 -16.93 2.39 19.30
C ASN A 347 -16.22 2.35 20.66
N GLY A 348 -16.32 3.42 21.43
CA GLY A 348 -15.74 3.52 22.78
C GLY A 348 -14.23 3.74 22.83
N ARG A 349 -13.56 3.92 21.70
CA ARG A 349 -12.14 4.33 21.69
C ARG A 349 -11.98 5.71 22.30
N MET A 350 -10.93 5.87 23.10
CA MET A 350 -10.48 7.17 23.57
C MET A 350 -9.61 7.83 22.50
N VAL A 351 -9.76 9.14 22.36
CA VAL A 351 -8.85 9.98 21.58
C VAL A 351 -8.08 10.84 22.56
N TYR A 352 -6.76 10.78 22.49
CA TYR A 352 -5.89 11.58 23.35
C TYR A 352 -5.42 12.83 22.62
N ARG A 353 -5.16 13.91 23.36
CA ARG A 353 -4.51 15.12 22.86
C ARG A 353 -3.19 15.37 23.59
N SER A 354 -2.20 15.87 22.86
CA SER A 354 -0.86 16.16 23.39
C SER A 354 -0.73 17.53 24.06
N PHE A 355 -1.79 18.33 24.11
CA PHE A 355 -1.78 19.70 24.61
C PHE A 355 -2.97 19.95 25.56
N ALA A 356 -2.75 20.84 26.53
CA ALA A 356 -3.73 21.20 27.55
C ALA A 356 -4.94 21.93 26.96
#